data_AF-A0A9X2FD83-F1
#
_entry.id   AF-A0A9X2FD83-F1
#
_cell.length_a   1.000
_cell.length_b   1.000
_cell.length_c   1.000
_cell.angle_alpha   90.00
_cell.angle_beta   90.00
_cell.angle_gamma   90.00
#
_symmetry.space_group_name_H-M   'P 1'
#
loop_
_entity.id
_entity.type
_entity.pdbx_description
1 polymer ?
#
loop_
_entity_poly.entity_id
_entity_poly.type
_entity_poly.pdbx_seq_one_letter_code
_entity_poly.pdbx_strand_id
1 'polypeptide(L)'
;MCNLKLILILAIQLLATGAFSQNLPGIYMLNGVMETAAGFKLNADSTFEYFFTYGAADKWGKGTWKIANNRLVLKSNHTQPSADFKLVQSLKTPDKFIIIRVADSLNQPYRYVACRLNENEGSTDENGEVRYPLDTARFLQLYHPIYSLRLTTLTLDSDKNSFQIAPTCDLSEVFFDNLSFSIEENEINVTFLPGSPDQPIGSRTFHFEKQQ
;
A
#
# COMPACT_ATOMS: atom_id res chain seq x y z
N MET A 1 60.54 -22.53 -48.89
CA MET A 1 60.40 -21.12 -48.48
C MET A 1 59.25 -20.55 -49.30
N CYS A 2 58.15 -19.98 -48.82
CA CYS A 2 57.71 -19.57 -47.50
C CYS A 2 56.21 -19.20 -47.62
N ASN A 3 55.35 -19.81 -46.78
CA ASN A 3 54.10 -19.31 -46.17
C ASN A 3 52.97 -18.76 -47.07
N LEU A 4 51.83 -19.45 -47.21
CA LEU A 4 50.75 -19.64 -46.20
C LEU A 4 50.25 -18.30 -45.62
N LYS A 5 49.29 -17.66 -46.30
CA LYS A 5 48.45 -16.61 -45.71
C LYS A 5 47.09 -17.21 -45.33
N LEU A 6 46.99 -17.46 -44.03
CA LEU A 6 45.82 -17.88 -43.29
C LEU A 6 44.70 -16.83 -43.46
N ILE A 7 43.59 -17.22 -44.10
CA ILE A 7 42.37 -16.40 -44.14
C ILE A 7 41.61 -16.64 -42.83
N LEU A 8 41.57 -15.61 -41.99
CA LEU A 8 40.85 -15.59 -40.72
C LEU A 8 39.35 -15.46 -40.99
N ILE A 9 38.58 -16.54 -40.85
CA ILE A 9 37.11 -16.50 -40.85
C ILE A 9 36.68 -15.96 -39.49
N LEU A 10 36.23 -14.70 -39.46
CA LEU A 10 35.65 -14.05 -38.29
C LEU A 10 34.25 -14.66 -38.06
N ALA A 11 34.14 -15.61 -37.14
CA ALA A 11 32.85 -16.10 -36.66
C ALA A 11 32.18 -14.99 -35.82
N ILE A 12 31.32 -14.19 -36.45
CA ILE A 12 30.38 -13.31 -35.77
C ILE A 12 29.36 -14.24 -35.10
N GLN A 13 29.61 -14.59 -33.84
CA GLN A 13 28.57 -15.18 -33.00
C GLN A 13 27.54 -14.09 -32.72
N LEU A 14 26.45 -14.12 -33.49
CA LEU A 14 25.22 -13.43 -33.14
C LEU A 14 24.77 -14.05 -31.81
N LEU A 15 25.09 -13.39 -30.70
CA LEU A 15 24.31 -13.56 -29.47
C LEU A 15 22.93 -13.04 -29.82
N ALA A 16 22.07 -13.92 -30.31
CA ALA A 16 20.64 -13.73 -30.23
C ALA A 16 20.31 -13.72 -28.74
N THR A 17 20.45 -12.56 -28.10
CA THR A 17 19.67 -12.27 -26.91
C THR A 17 18.23 -12.35 -27.40
N GLY A 18 17.59 -13.50 -27.17
CA GLY A 18 16.16 -13.63 -27.36
C GLY A 18 15.53 -12.55 -26.50
N ALA A 19 15.16 -11.43 -27.12
CA ALA A 19 14.25 -10.51 -26.51
C ALA A 19 12.96 -11.30 -26.39
N PHE A 20 12.71 -11.85 -25.20
CA PHE A 20 11.40 -12.36 -24.86
C PHE A 20 10.44 -11.22 -25.22
N SER A 21 9.58 -11.46 -26.21
CA SER A 21 8.39 -10.64 -26.40
C SER A 21 7.49 -10.95 -25.21
N GLN A 22 7.82 -10.39 -24.05
CA GLN A 22 7.08 -10.62 -22.81
C GLN A 22 5.71 -10.00 -23.02
N ASN A 23 4.74 -10.85 -23.38
CA ASN A 23 3.34 -10.51 -23.27
C ASN A 23 3.01 -10.42 -21.78
N LEU A 24 3.33 -9.27 -21.18
CA LEU A 24 3.18 -9.00 -19.76
C LEU A 24 1.71 -8.78 -19.33
N PRO A 25 0.80 -8.24 -20.17
CA PRO A 25 -0.60 -8.18 -19.80
C PRO A 25 -1.16 -9.56 -19.40
N GLY A 26 -1.95 -9.58 -18.33
CA GLY A 26 -2.52 -10.80 -17.75
C GLY A 26 -2.88 -10.66 -16.27
N ILE A 27 -3.41 -11.73 -15.71
CA ILE A 27 -3.71 -11.85 -14.29
C ILE A 27 -2.62 -12.69 -13.64
N TYR A 28 -2.02 -12.19 -12.57
CA TYR A 28 -0.94 -12.81 -11.82
C TYR A 28 -1.39 -13.02 -10.38
N MET A 29 -1.39 -14.26 -9.91
CA MET A 29 -1.91 -14.62 -8.59
C MET A 29 -0.78 -15.09 -7.68
N LEU A 30 -0.79 -14.64 -6.43
CA LEU A 30 0.16 -15.07 -5.41
C LEU A 30 0.09 -16.59 -5.24
N ASN A 31 1.22 -17.26 -5.35
CA ASN A 31 1.35 -18.69 -5.12
C ASN A 31 2.18 -18.99 -3.86
N GLY A 32 1.90 -20.11 -3.20
CA GLY A 32 2.73 -20.66 -2.12
C GLY A 32 2.60 -19.96 -0.76
N VAL A 33 1.69 -19.00 -0.58
CA VAL A 33 1.45 -18.33 0.71
C VAL A 33 0.11 -18.76 1.28
N MET A 34 0.14 -19.43 2.43
CA MET A 34 -1.07 -19.90 3.12
C MET A 34 -1.87 -18.73 3.72
N GLU A 35 -3.20 -18.85 3.75
CA GLU A 35 -4.15 -17.88 4.35
C GLU A 35 -4.13 -16.46 3.76
N THR A 36 -3.35 -16.23 2.70
CA THR A 36 -3.21 -14.94 2.05
C THR A 36 -3.49 -15.10 0.58
N ALA A 37 -4.34 -14.24 0.03
CA ALA A 37 -4.51 -14.14 -1.41
C ALA A 37 -4.17 -12.72 -1.87
N ALA A 38 -3.39 -12.62 -2.93
CA ALA A 38 -3.09 -11.35 -3.57
C ALA A 38 -2.93 -11.57 -5.07
N GLY A 39 -3.09 -10.52 -5.84
CA GLY A 39 -2.89 -10.64 -7.27
C GLY A 39 -2.90 -9.31 -7.99
N PHE A 40 -2.28 -9.33 -9.16
CA PHE A 40 -2.18 -8.21 -10.07
C PHE A 40 -2.92 -8.54 -11.36
N LYS A 41 -3.69 -7.58 -11.86
CA LYS A 41 -4.15 -7.58 -13.24
C LYS A 41 -3.40 -6.49 -13.97
N LEU A 42 -2.52 -6.89 -14.89
CA LEU A 42 -1.78 -6.00 -15.76
C LEU A 42 -2.55 -5.84 -17.08
N ASN A 43 -3.04 -4.64 -17.34
CA ASN A 43 -3.81 -4.33 -18.54
C ASN A 43 -2.88 -3.93 -19.70
N ALA A 44 -3.30 -4.18 -20.94
CA ALA A 44 -2.52 -3.86 -22.15
C ALA A 44 -2.29 -2.36 -22.37
N ASP A 45 -3.11 -1.51 -21.74
CA ASP A 45 -2.99 -0.04 -21.78
C ASP A 45 -1.98 0.51 -20.76
N SER A 46 -1.14 -0.34 -20.17
CA SER A 46 -0.16 0.00 -19.13
C SER A 46 -0.77 0.42 -17.79
N THR A 47 -2.03 0.06 -17.51
CA THR A 47 -2.63 0.19 -16.17
C THR A 47 -2.59 -1.13 -15.39
N PHE A 48 -2.66 -1.06 -14.06
CA PHE A 48 -2.81 -2.25 -13.23
C PHE A 48 -3.90 -2.09 -12.17
N GLU A 49 -4.44 -3.23 -11.76
CA GLU A 49 -5.26 -3.41 -10.57
C GLU A 49 -4.57 -4.41 -9.63
N TYR A 50 -4.70 -4.20 -8.33
CA TYR A 50 -4.15 -5.04 -7.27
C TYR A 50 -5.23 -5.35 -6.25
N PHE A 51 -5.21 -6.58 -5.74
CA PHE A 51 -5.96 -6.93 -4.54
C PHE A 51 -5.05 -7.69 -3.56
N PHE A 52 -5.38 -7.59 -2.29
CA PHE A 52 -4.77 -8.34 -1.20
C PHE A 52 -5.86 -8.64 -0.17
N THR A 53 -5.89 -9.87 0.34
CA THR A 53 -6.75 -10.28 1.43
C THR A 53 -5.99 -11.15 2.41
N TYR A 54 -6.11 -10.80 3.70
CA TYR A 54 -5.56 -11.55 4.82
C TYR A 54 -6.40 -11.29 6.07
N GLY A 55 -6.96 -12.34 6.66
CA GLY A 55 -7.84 -12.23 7.82
C GLY A 55 -9.03 -11.30 7.55
N ALA A 56 -9.15 -10.20 8.31
CA ALA A 56 -10.19 -9.20 8.15
C ALA A 56 -9.79 -8.02 7.23
N ALA A 57 -8.58 -8.04 6.67
CA ALA A 57 -8.05 -6.96 5.85
C ALA A 57 -8.19 -7.27 4.37
N ASP A 58 -9.17 -6.64 3.73
CA ASP A 58 -9.26 -6.55 2.26
C ASP A 58 -8.68 -5.21 1.81
N LYS A 59 -7.70 -5.28 0.92
CA LYS A 59 -6.97 -4.13 0.41
C LYS A 59 -6.91 -4.17 -1.11
N TRP A 60 -6.79 -3.00 -1.71
CA TRP A 60 -6.76 -2.85 -3.16
C TRP A 60 -5.71 -1.83 -3.58
N GLY A 61 -5.34 -1.81 -4.85
CA GLY A 61 -4.48 -0.76 -5.39
C GLY A 61 -4.63 -0.64 -6.90
N LYS A 62 -4.31 0.52 -7.45
CA LYS A 62 -4.35 0.73 -8.90
C LYS A 62 -3.35 1.77 -9.34
N GLY A 63 -2.94 1.67 -10.59
CA GLY A 63 -1.95 2.59 -11.12
C GLY A 63 -1.54 2.28 -12.54
N THR A 64 -0.31 2.65 -12.84
CA THR A 64 0.35 2.38 -14.12
C THR A 64 1.55 1.46 -13.91
N TRP A 65 1.88 0.72 -14.95
CA TRP A 65 3.05 -0.11 -15.00
C TRP A 65 3.91 0.23 -16.21
N LYS A 66 5.22 -0.06 -16.11
CA LYS A 66 6.15 0.03 -17.23
C LYS A 66 7.26 -1.00 -17.08
N ILE A 67 7.97 -1.26 -18.17
CA ILE A 67 9.24 -1.98 -18.13
C ILE A 67 10.40 -0.99 -18.06
N ALA A 68 11.27 -1.16 -17.06
CA ALA A 68 12.52 -0.41 -16.96
C ALA A 68 13.62 -1.36 -16.48
N ASN A 69 14.76 -1.37 -17.18
CA ASN A 69 15.91 -2.23 -16.84
C ASN A 69 15.53 -3.72 -16.66
N ASN A 70 14.69 -4.24 -17.55
CA ASN A 70 14.18 -5.63 -17.52
C ASN A 70 13.40 -5.98 -16.24
N ARG A 71 12.74 -4.98 -15.63
CA ARG A 71 11.88 -5.13 -14.45
C ARG A 71 10.53 -4.48 -14.69
N LEU A 72 9.49 -5.06 -14.08
CA LEU A 72 8.16 -4.47 -14.04
C LEU A 72 8.14 -3.42 -12.93
N VAL A 73 7.86 -2.17 -13.27
CA VAL A 73 7.79 -1.06 -12.31
C VAL A 73 6.35 -0.59 -12.20
N LEU A 74 5.79 -0.64 -10.98
CA LEU A 74 4.43 -0.20 -10.66
C LEU A 74 4.44 1.16 -9.97
N LYS A 75 3.48 2.01 -10.33
CA LYS A 75 3.26 3.32 -9.71
C LYS A 75 1.77 3.60 -9.53
N SER A 76 1.35 3.89 -8.30
CA SER A 76 -0.03 4.28 -7.99
C SER A 76 -0.46 5.56 -8.72
N ASN A 77 -1.77 5.70 -8.93
CA ASN A 77 -2.34 6.88 -9.59
C ASN A 77 -2.12 8.19 -8.82
N HIS A 78 -1.89 8.10 -7.51
CA HIS A 78 -1.53 9.23 -6.68
C HIS A 78 -0.53 8.81 -5.59
N THR A 79 0.17 9.80 -5.06
CA THR A 79 1.16 9.61 -4.00
C THR A 79 0.47 9.24 -2.69
N GLN A 80 1.11 8.35 -1.92
CA GLN A 80 0.66 8.03 -0.57
C GLN A 80 0.74 9.30 0.31
N PRO A 81 -0.34 9.68 1.01
CA PRO A 81 -0.28 10.77 1.98
C PRO A 81 0.75 10.47 3.08
N SER A 82 1.32 11.50 3.70
CA SER A 82 2.32 11.34 4.77
C SER A 82 1.75 10.82 6.10
N ALA A 83 0.44 10.91 6.30
CA ALA A 83 -0.29 10.42 7.47
C ALA A 83 -1.64 9.85 7.04
N ASP A 84 -2.20 8.92 7.80
CA ASP A 84 -3.47 8.24 7.48
C ASP A 84 -4.69 9.11 7.85
N PHE A 85 -4.56 9.97 8.85
CA PHE A 85 -5.63 10.87 9.31
C PHE A 85 -5.17 12.33 9.32
N LYS A 86 -6.14 13.25 9.26
CA LYS A 86 -5.92 14.70 9.40
C LYS A 86 -7.02 15.34 10.25
N LEU A 87 -6.66 16.38 10.99
CA LEU A 87 -7.63 17.27 11.62
C LEU A 87 -8.33 18.09 10.53
N VAL A 88 -9.65 18.07 10.51
CA VAL A 88 -10.49 18.82 9.56
C VAL A 88 -11.08 20.06 10.22
N GLN A 89 -11.55 19.92 11.47
CA GLN A 89 -12.19 21.01 12.19
C GLN A 89 -11.93 20.87 13.70
N SER A 90 -11.81 22.00 14.37
CA SER A 90 -11.81 22.08 15.83
C SER A 90 -12.78 23.15 16.31
N LEU A 91 -13.59 22.83 17.32
CA LEU A 91 -14.62 23.70 17.86
C LEU A 91 -14.56 23.71 19.39
N LYS A 92 -14.95 24.86 19.97
CA LYS A 92 -15.28 24.95 21.39
C LYS A 92 -16.79 24.79 21.52
N THR A 93 -17.20 23.85 22.36
CA THR A 93 -18.61 23.55 22.64
C THR A 93 -18.86 23.67 24.15
N PRO A 94 -20.14 23.73 24.59
CA PRO A 94 -20.49 23.66 26.01
C PRO A 94 -20.27 22.29 26.66
N ASP A 95 -19.82 21.29 25.89
CA ASP A 95 -19.64 19.92 26.37
C ASP A 95 -18.56 19.82 27.46
N LYS A 96 -18.74 18.88 28.38
CA LYS A 96 -17.82 18.63 29.51
C LYS A 96 -16.74 17.58 29.19
N PHE A 97 -16.68 17.12 27.95
CA PHE A 97 -15.71 16.17 27.43
C PHE A 97 -14.94 16.77 26.25
N ILE A 98 -13.82 16.12 25.94
CA ILE A 98 -13.17 16.19 24.64
C ILE A 98 -13.81 15.13 23.76
N ILE A 99 -14.34 15.53 22.61
CA ILE A 99 -14.96 14.64 21.64
C ILE A 99 -14.07 14.61 20.40
N ILE A 100 -13.57 13.42 20.06
CA ILE A 100 -12.92 13.15 18.78
C ILE A 100 -13.93 12.40 17.92
N ARG A 101 -14.21 12.93 16.72
CA ARG A 101 -15.06 12.29 15.74
C ARG A 101 -14.28 12.00 14.47
N VAL A 102 -14.26 10.75 14.03
CA VAL A 102 -13.61 10.32 12.79
C VAL A 102 -14.68 9.98 11.76
N ALA A 103 -14.68 10.70 10.64
CA ALA A 103 -15.60 10.45 9.53
C ALA A 103 -14.97 10.83 8.19
N ASP A 104 -15.45 10.22 7.09
CA ASP A 104 -15.03 10.63 5.75
C ASP A 104 -15.64 11.98 5.31
N SER A 105 -15.33 12.38 4.08
CA SER A 105 -15.89 13.58 3.45
C SER A 105 -17.40 13.53 3.21
N LEU A 106 -18.01 12.35 3.26
CA LEU A 106 -19.46 12.14 3.18
C LEU A 106 -20.10 12.07 4.58
N ASN A 107 -19.32 12.37 5.63
CA ASN A 107 -19.73 12.33 7.04
C ASN A 107 -20.13 10.91 7.52
N GLN A 108 -19.65 9.87 6.85
CA GLN A 108 -19.83 8.48 7.28
C GLN A 108 -18.87 8.15 8.43
N PRO A 109 -19.35 7.56 9.52
CA PRO A 109 -18.53 7.30 10.69
C PRO A 109 -17.49 6.21 10.44
N TYR A 110 -16.25 6.46 10.85
CA TYR A 110 -15.20 5.44 10.91
C TYR A 110 -15.22 4.79 12.28
N ARG A 111 -15.54 3.49 12.32
CA ARG A 111 -15.62 2.71 13.55
C ARG A 111 -14.26 2.12 13.90
N TYR A 112 -14.07 1.79 15.17
CA TYR A 112 -12.90 1.07 15.67
C TYR A 112 -11.54 1.70 15.37
N VAL A 113 -11.50 3.01 15.09
CA VAL A 113 -10.24 3.75 15.04
C VAL A 113 -9.71 3.81 16.47
N ALA A 114 -8.50 3.31 16.69
CA ALA A 114 -7.84 3.42 17.98
C ALA A 114 -7.35 4.85 18.16
N CYS A 115 -7.72 5.46 19.27
CA CYS A 115 -7.44 6.83 19.62
C CYS A 115 -6.74 6.85 20.98
N ARG A 116 -5.53 7.40 21.03
CA ARG A 116 -4.81 7.60 22.29
C ARG A 116 -4.58 9.09 22.49
N LEU A 117 -5.27 9.66 23.48
CA LEU A 117 -5.13 11.06 23.87
C LEU A 117 -4.22 11.13 25.10
N ASN A 118 -2.93 11.38 24.83
CA ASN A 118 -1.78 11.17 25.72
C ASN A 118 -1.74 9.76 26.29
N GLU A 119 -2.14 9.55 27.55
CA GLU A 119 -2.15 8.22 28.18
C GLU A 119 -3.52 7.56 28.18
N ASN A 120 -4.56 8.28 27.75
CA ASN A 120 -5.93 7.75 27.73
C ASN A 120 -6.20 7.09 26.38
N GLU A 121 -6.40 5.78 26.40
CA GLU A 121 -6.76 5.00 25.23
C GLU A 121 -8.28 4.89 25.09
N GLY A 122 -8.74 4.83 23.86
CA GLY A 122 -10.14 4.64 23.51
C GLY A 122 -10.26 4.25 22.05
N SER A 123 -11.47 3.91 21.63
CA SER A 123 -11.76 3.63 20.23
C SER A 123 -13.08 4.24 19.82
N THR A 124 -13.17 4.68 18.57
CA THR A 124 -14.40 5.26 18.02
C THR A 124 -15.53 4.23 17.98
N ASP A 125 -16.70 4.65 18.46
CA ASP A 125 -17.92 3.84 18.49
C ASP A 125 -18.62 3.74 17.12
N GLU A 126 -19.88 3.29 17.12
CA GLU A 126 -20.72 3.17 15.91
C GLU A 126 -20.98 4.50 15.17
N ASN A 127 -20.85 5.63 15.88
CA ASN A 127 -20.99 6.99 15.38
C ASN A 127 -19.64 7.63 15.00
N GLY A 128 -18.56 6.87 15.11
CA GLY A 128 -17.21 7.34 14.85
C GLY A 128 -16.69 8.26 15.96
N GLU A 129 -17.24 8.20 17.17
CA GLU A 129 -16.89 9.09 18.28
C GLU A 129 -16.13 8.37 19.38
N VAL A 130 -15.16 9.07 19.99
CA VAL A 130 -14.55 8.70 21.28
C VAL A 130 -14.49 9.93 22.17
N ARG A 131 -14.67 9.73 23.48
CA ARG A 131 -14.78 10.82 24.47
C ARG A 131 -13.73 10.68 25.57
N TYR A 132 -13.17 11.81 25.97
CA TYR A 132 -12.18 11.91 27.04
C TYR A 132 -12.51 13.02 28.04
N PRO A 133 -11.99 12.95 29.28
CA PRO A 133 -12.05 14.06 30.24
C PRO A 133 -11.39 15.35 29.71
N LEU A 134 -11.97 16.53 30.02
CA LEU A 134 -11.52 17.85 29.52
C LEU A 134 -10.10 18.26 29.90
N ASP A 135 -9.61 17.76 31.03
CA ASP A 135 -8.31 18.03 31.64
C ASP A 135 -7.16 17.23 30.99
N THR A 136 -7.48 16.37 30.03
CA THR A 136 -6.49 15.54 29.32
C THR A 136 -5.60 16.38 28.42
N ALA A 137 -4.27 16.18 28.39
CA ALA A 137 -3.40 16.89 27.45
C ALA A 137 -3.79 16.65 25.96
N ARG A 138 -3.23 17.42 25.03
CA ARG A 138 -3.77 17.54 23.67
C ARG A 138 -2.93 16.84 22.59
N PHE A 139 -2.17 15.82 22.95
CA PHE A 139 -1.44 14.98 21.99
C PHE A 139 -2.26 13.75 21.64
N LEU A 140 -2.70 13.67 20.39
CA LEU A 140 -3.57 12.59 19.90
C LEU A 140 -2.81 11.69 18.93
N GLN A 141 -2.83 10.39 19.19
CA GLN A 141 -2.34 9.34 18.29
C GLN A 141 -3.52 8.52 17.77
N LEU A 142 -3.48 8.16 16.48
CA LEU A 142 -4.58 7.52 15.76
C LEU A 142 -4.06 6.45 14.80
N TYR A 143 -4.72 5.29 14.79
CA TYR A 143 -4.55 4.28 13.74
C TYR A 143 -5.81 3.41 13.62
N HIS A 144 -6.11 2.88 12.43
CA HIS A 144 -7.12 1.84 12.27
C HIS A 144 -6.47 0.46 12.43
N PRO A 145 -6.89 -0.39 13.38
CA PRO A 145 -6.20 -1.65 13.70
C PRO A 145 -6.05 -2.64 12.54
N ILE A 146 -6.93 -2.57 11.54
CA ILE A 146 -6.95 -3.49 10.39
C ILE A 146 -6.24 -2.90 9.16
N TYR A 147 -6.35 -1.58 8.97
CA TYR A 147 -6.04 -0.96 7.68
C TYR A 147 -4.84 -0.02 7.74
N SER A 148 -4.63 0.66 8.87
CA SER A 148 -3.49 1.56 9.01
C SER A 148 -2.19 0.77 9.07
N LEU A 149 -1.22 1.22 8.28
CA LEU A 149 0.17 0.77 8.36
C LEU A 149 1.04 1.74 9.19
N ARG A 150 0.47 2.89 9.58
CA ARG A 150 1.20 4.00 10.20
C ARG A 150 0.38 4.63 11.31
N LEU A 151 1.09 5.10 12.34
CA LEU A 151 0.50 5.89 13.40
C LEU A 151 0.40 7.35 12.94
N THR A 152 -0.81 7.92 12.95
CA THR A 152 -0.99 9.36 12.80
C THR A 152 -0.86 10.03 14.15
N THR A 153 -0.18 11.18 14.21
CA THR A 153 -0.01 11.96 15.43
C THR A 153 -0.43 13.41 15.18
N LEU A 154 -1.24 13.97 16.06
CA LEU A 154 -1.79 15.32 15.97
C LEU A 154 -1.62 16.05 17.32
N THR A 155 -1.24 17.33 17.26
CA THR A 155 -1.37 18.24 18.40
C THR A 155 -2.67 19.01 18.27
N LEU A 156 -3.54 18.91 19.27
CA LEU A 156 -4.85 19.55 19.30
C LEU A 156 -4.78 20.88 20.04
N ASP A 157 -5.65 21.81 19.67
CA ASP A 157 -5.80 23.10 20.33
C ASP A 157 -6.42 22.91 21.73
N SER A 158 -5.77 23.42 22.78
CA SER A 158 -6.23 23.34 24.16
C SER A 158 -7.54 24.07 24.43
N ASP A 159 -7.84 25.11 23.65
CA ASP A 159 -9.05 25.93 23.82
C ASP A 159 -10.30 25.26 23.24
N LYS A 160 -10.10 24.19 22.44
CA LYS A 160 -11.16 23.42 21.79
C LYS A 160 -11.39 22.09 22.51
N ASN A 161 -12.59 21.54 22.32
CA ASN A 161 -12.99 20.27 22.91
C ASN A 161 -13.83 19.39 21.97
N SER A 162 -14.04 19.81 20.72
CA SER A 162 -14.63 18.98 19.69
C SER A 162 -13.72 19.01 18.46
N PHE A 163 -13.34 17.83 17.97
CA PHE A 163 -12.38 17.69 16.88
C PHE A 163 -12.92 16.72 15.84
N GLN A 164 -13.11 17.22 14.62
CA GLN A 164 -13.45 16.41 13.45
C GLN A 164 -12.16 15.99 12.75
N ILE A 165 -12.01 14.69 12.57
CA ILE A 165 -10.87 14.05 11.92
C ILE A 165 -11.39 13.29 10.71
N ALA A 166 -10.62 13.29 9.63
CA ALA A 166 -10.91 12.51 8.44
C ALA A 166 -9.70 11.70 8.00
N PRO A 167 -9.90 10.54 7.36
CA PRO A 167 -8.84 9.87 6.66
C PRO A 167 -8.30 10.76 5.52
N THR A 168 -7.01 10.64 5.22
CA THR A 168 -6.36 11.39 4.13
C THR A 168 -6.49 10.69 2.77
N CYS A 169 -6.75 9.37 2.79
CA CYS A 169 -6.98 8.51 1.65
C CYS A 169 -7.93 7.36 2.05
N ASP A 170 -8.26 6.48 1.10
CA ASP A 170 -8.82 5.18 1.46
C ASP A 170 -7.75 4.37 2.23
N LEU A 171 -8.07 3.97 3.46
CA LEU A 171 -7.13 3.23 4.32
C LEU A 171 -6.90 1.79 3.81
N SER A 172 -7.81 1.28 2.97
CA SER A 172 -7.67 -0.03 2.32
C SER A 172 -6.77 0.02 1.06
N GLU A 173 -6.35 1.21 0.63
CA GLU A 173 -5.50 1.34 -0.55
C GLU A 173 -4.03 1.02 -0.27
N VAL A 174 -3.45 0.18 -1.12
CA VAL A 174 -2.02 -0.15 -1.17
C VAL A 174 -1.34 0.75 -2.18
N PHE A 175 -0.32 1.46 -1.71
CA PHE A 175 0.43 2.40 -2.51
C PHE A 175 1.69 1.78 -3.11
N PHE A 176 1.93 2.09 -4.37
CA PHE A 176 3.08 1.65 -5.15
C PHE A 176 3.88 2.89 -5.56
N ASP A 177 5.09 3.04 -5.02
CA ASP A 177 6.02 4.09 -5.43
C ASP A 177 7.22 3.48 -6.16
N ASN A 178 7.09 3.38 -7.48
CA ASN A 178 8.10 2.79 -8.36
C ASN A 178 8.55 1.39 -7.91
N LEU A 179 7.59 0.60 -7.40
CA LEU A 179 7.84 -0.75 -6.93
C LEU A 179 8.26 -1.65 -8.09
N SER A 180 9.41 -2.29 -7.97
CA SER A 180 10.04 -3.05 -9.06
C SER A 180 10.03 -4.57 -8.82
N PHE A 181 9.40 -5.31 -9.73
CA PHE A 181 9.34 -6.77 -9.77
C PHE A 181 10.35 -7.33 -10.78
N SER A 182 10.94 -8.49 -10.50
CA SER A 182 11.59 -9.29 -11.55
C SER A 182 10.55 -9.98 -12.40
N ILE A 183 10.87 -10.20 -13.68
CA ILE A 183 9.98 -10.83 -14.64
C ILE A 183 10.62 -12.12 -15.13
N GLU A 184 9.84 -13.18 -15.09
CA GLU A 184 10.15 -14.49 -15.67
C GLU A 184 9.06 -14.86 -16.68
N GLU A 185 9.16 -16.02 -17.33
CA GLU A 185 8.29 -16.37 -18.48
C GLU A 185 6.78 -16.27 -18.15
N ASN A 186 6.38 -16.80 -16.99
CA ASN A 186 4.99 -16.78 -16.52
C ASN A 186 4.86 -16.26 -15.09
N GLU A 187 5.85 -15.52 -14.59
CA GLU A 187 5.87 -15.05 -13.20
C GLU A 187 6.36 -13.61 -13.08
N ILE A 188 5.85 -12.93 -12.06
CA ILE A 188 6.45 -11.70 -11.53
C ILE A 188 6.78 -11.91 -10.06
N ASN A 189 7.97 -11.48 -9.66
CA ASN A 189 8.54 -11.80 -8.35
C ASN A 189 8.97 -10.54 -7.60
N VAL A 190 8.71 -10.50 -6.29
CA VAL A 190 9.05 -9.36 -5.41
C VAL A 190 9.50 -9.85 -4.03
N THR A 191 10.37 -9.09 -3.35
CA THR A 191 10.93 -9.50 -2.04
C THR A 191 10.09 -9.04 -0.85
N PHE A 192 8.94 -8.43 -1.10
CA PHE A 192 7.97 -8.07 -0.06
C PHE A 192 6.56 -8.18 -0.61
N LEU A 193 5.60 -8.50 0.24
CA LEU A 193 4.19 -8.59 -0.14
C LEU A 193 3.48 -7.24 0.09
N PRO A 194 3.03 -6.52 -0.96
CA PRO A 194 2.38 -5.22 -0.79
C PRO A 194 1.09 -5.32 0.02
N GLY A 195 0.91 -4.43 1.00
CA GLY A 195 -0.30 -4.42 1.84
C GLY A 195 -0.26 -5.36 3.04
N SER A 196 0.71 -6.27 3.12
CA SER A 196 0.90 -7.14 4.28
C SER A 196 1.44 -6.34 5.48
N PRO A 197 0.76 -6.33 6.63
CA PRO A 197 1.26 -5.63 7.83
C PRO A 197 2.52 -6.30 8.38
N ASP A 198 2.57 -7.63 8.30
CA ASP A 198 3.71 -8.46 8.66
C ASP A 198 4.17 -9.24 7.42
N GLN A 199 5.48 -9.35 7.20
CA GLN A 199 5.99 -10.20 6.12
C GLN A 199 5.89 -11.67 6.56
N PRO A 200 5.24 -12.57 5.79
CA PRO A 200 5.16 -13.99 6.11
C PRO A 200 6.53 -14.60 6.46
N ILE A 201 6.60 -15.25 7.62
CA ILE A 201 7.86 -15.83 8.14
C ILE A 201 8.39 -16.88 7.15
N GLY A 202 9.64 -16.72 6.72
CA GLY A 202 10.35 -17.69 5.87
C GLY A 202 10.30 -17.40 4.37
N SER A 203 9.41 -16.52 3.89
CA SER A 203 9.37 -16.13 2.47
C SER A 203 10.37 -15.01 2.19
N ARG A 204 11.39 -15.30 1.35
CA ARG A 204 12.35 -14.28 0.88
C ARG A 204 11.92 -13.61 -0.43
N THR A 205 11.06 -14.28 -1.17
CA THR A 205 10.51 -13.87 -2.46
C THR A 205 9.07 -14.34 -2.55
N PHE A 206 8.19 -13.46 -3.00
CA PHE A 206 6.79 -13.75 -3.30
C PHE A 206 6.65 -13.94 -4.81
N HIS A 207 6.02 -15.05 -5.18
CA HIS A 207 5.83 -15.46 -6.56
C HIS A 207 4.40 -15.23 -6.97
N PHE A 208 4.20 -14.50 -8.07
CA PHE A 208 2.90 -14.30 -8.67
C PHE A 208 2.87 -14.96 -10.04
N GLU A 209 2.08 -16.03 -10.16
CA GLU A 209 1.98 -16.84 -11.37
C GLU A 209 0.88 -16.32 -12.28
N LYS A 210 1.22 -16.22 -13.57
CA LYS A 210 0.30 -15.83 -14.62
C LYS A 210 -0.76 -16.92 -14.78
N GLN A 211 -2.03 -16.52 -14.70
CA GLN A 211 -3.16 -17.39 -14.95
C GLN A 211 -3.31 -17.64 -16.46
N GLN A 212 -3.66 -18.88 -16.83
CA GLN A 212 -3.85 -19.33 -18.21
C GLN A 212 -5.06 -18.68 -18.88
#